data_AF-A0A6N9QG59-F1
#
_entry.id   AF-A0A6N9QG59-F1
#
_cell.length_a   1.000
_cell.length_b   1.000
_cell.length_c   1.000
_cell.angle_alpha   90.00
_cell.angle_beta   90.00
_cell.angle_gamma   90.00
#
_symmetry.space_group_name_H-M   'P 1'
#
loop_
_entity.id
_entity.type
_entity.pdbx_description
1 polymer ?
#
loop_
_entity_poly.entity_id
_entity_poly.type
_entity_poly.pdbx_seq_one_letter_code
_entity_poly.pdbx_strand_id
1 'polypeptide(L)'
;MERKSIMDKNIFNDFQQNRQYTEELLDGVSSGVSLFMVSDKIQFLHFNQAADEMLGYGKRGLDHATAEDPLGIFHPDDVDQLYSEIIATMRGTHYFNYNCKLLRQDGTYQWCNLAAELAGQKDGALCFYCVISPTEAPVDTLLKGRHFLIVTGEELDRQILASQIEKMGGTCESANSGLEGLDRFTFAGRDVFHAVFLCSRLTGMNGFELAKEIRHSDIPGGDIVPLILLLADEDQETTQAVQDIGINTFLTIPLGQKEVTEVLKTLSQE
;
A
#
# COMPACT_ATOMS: atom_id res chain seq x y z
N MET A 1 -14.43 6.18 -32.77
CA MET A 1 -14.40 4.98 -31.91
C MET A 1 -13.90 3.74 -32.67
N GLU A 2 -13.03 3.89 -33.69
CA GLU A 2 -12.60 2.79 -34.58
C GLU A 2 -11.07 2.64 -34.75
N ARG A 3 -10.24 3.44 -34.04
CA ARG A 3 -8.76 3.30 -34.12
C ARG A 3 -8.15 2.34 -33.09
N LYS A 4 -8.94 1.81 -32.16
CA LYS A 4 -8.45 0.95 -31.06
C LYS A 4 -8.29 -0.53 -31.44
N SER A 5 -8.68 -0.96 -32.64
CA SER A 5 -8.83 -2.41 -32.97
C SER A 5 -7.66 -3.00 -33.77
N ILE A 6 -6.77 -2.19 -34.34
CA ILE A 6 -5.72 -2.66 -35.26
C ILE A 6 -4.34 -2.77 -34.58
N MET A 7 -4.11 -2.02 -33.50
CA MET A 7 -2.80 -2.00 -32.81
C MET A 7 -2.57 -3.21 -31.88
N ASP A 8 -3.61 -3.83 -31.34
CA ASP A 8 -3.45 -4.75 -30.20
C ASP A 8 -3.03 -6.19 -30.57
N LYS A 9 -3.38 -6.71 -31.76
CA LYS A 9 -3.11 -8.13 -32.08
C LYS A 9 -1.75 -8.40 -32.72
N ASN A 10 -1.07 -7.37 -33.20
CA ASN A 10 0.19 -7.53 -33.92
C ASN A 10 1.36 -6.77 -33.30
N ILE A 11 1.18 -6.03 -32.19
CA ILE A 11 2.23 -5.14 -31.67
C ILE A 11 3.57 -5.85 -31.42
N PHE A 12 3.53 -7.10 -30.96
CA PHE A 12 4.75 -7.92 -30.79
C PHE A 12 5.34 -8.41 -32.11
N ASN A 13 4.50 -8.73 -33.10
CA ASN A 13 4.98 -9.10 -34.44
C ASN A 13 5.58 -7.88 -35.16
N ASP A 14 4.94 -6.73 -35.04
CA ASP A 14 5.38 -5.46 -35.61
C ASP A 14 6.67 -4.97 -34.94
N PHE A 15 6.76 -5.06 -33.61
CA PHE A 15 7.99 -4.73 -32.86
C PHE A 15 9.17 -5.62 -33.28
N GLN A 16 8.93 -6.85 -33.72
CA GLN A 16 9.98 -7.75 -34.19
C GLN A 16 10.35 -7.52 -35.66
N GLN A 17 9.37 -7.22 -36.51
CA GLN A 17 9.59 -6.98 -37.95
C GLN A 17 10.12 -5.57 -38.23
N ASN A 18 9.72 -4.59 -37.40
CA ASN A 18 9.98 -3.18 -37.61
C ASN A 18 10.13 -2.43 -36.27
N ARG A 19 11.09 -2.91 -35.47
CA ARG A 19 11.39 -2.42 -34.12
C ARG A 19 11.37 -0.89 -34.01
N GLN A 20 12.14 -0.21 -34.86
CA GLN A 20 12.26 1.25 -34.83
C GLN A 20 10.91 1.96 -35.02
N TYR A 21 10.08 1.50 -35.97
CA TYR A 21 8.77 2.10 -36.21
C TYR A 21 7.81 1.88 -35.04
N THR A 22 7.83 0.68 -34.44
CA THR A 22 6.97 0.38 -33.29
C THR A 22 7.40 1.13 -32.04
N GLU A 23 8.71 1.29 -31.80
CA GLU A 23 9.26 2.14 -30.74
C GLU A 23 8.78 3.60 -30.93
N GLU A 24 8.93 4.17 -32.13
CA GLU A 24 8.46 5.55 -32.43
C GLU A 24 6.94 5.73 -32.21
N LEU A 25 6.13 4.71 -32.50
CA LEU A 25 4.70 4.74 -32.24
C LEU A 25 4.38 4.72 -30.74
N LEU A 26 5.10 3.90 -29.97
CA LEU A 26 4.92 3.77 -28.53
C LEU A 26 5.43 5.00 -27.77
N ASP A 27 6.50 5.62 -28.23
CA ASP A 27 7.03 6.88 -27.71
C ASP A 27 6.07 8.06 -27.94
N GLY A 28 5.19 7.97 -28.94
CA GLY A 28 4.09 8.92 -29.14
C GLY A 28 2.99 8.84 -28.07
N VAL A 29 2.99 7.82 -27.21
CA VAL A 29 2.01 7.64 -26.14
C VAL A 29 2.43 8.43 -24.90
N SER A 30 1.56 9.31 -24.41
CA SER A 30 1.83 10.16 -23.24
C SER A 30 1.87 9.42 -21.90
N SER A 31 1.36 8.19 -21.86
CA SER A 31 1.43 7.31 -20.70
C SER A 31 2.65 6.39 -20.81
N GLY A 32 3.18 5.96 -19.68
CA GLY A 32 4.23 4.95 -19.68
C GLY A 32 3.73 3.67 -20.34
N VAL A 33 4.55 3.07 -21.19
CA VAL A 33 4.27 1.81 -21.86
C VAL A 33 5.46 0.90 -21.69
N SER A 34 5.17 -0.38 -21.45
CA SER A 34 6.14 -1.45 -21.38
C SER A 34 5.68 -2.63 -22.23
N LEU A 35 6.60 -3.20 -23.00
CA LEU A 35 6.44 -4.52 -23.60
C LEU A 35 7.31 -5.50 -22.82
N PHE A 36 6.75 -6.63 -22.37
CA PHE A 36 7.52 -7.65 -21.68
C PHE A 36 7.09 -9.06 -22.03
N MET A 37 7.99 -10.01 -21.83
CA MET A 37 7.72 -11.44 -21.99
C MET A 37 7.87 -12.16 -20.65
N VAL A 38 7.12 -13.24 -20.48
CA VAL A 38 7.20 -14.13 -19.33
C VAL A 38 7.39 -15.56 -19.81
N SER A 39 8.54 -16.14 -19.47
CA SER A 39 8.86 -17.56 -19.63
C SER A 39 9.16 -18.17 -18.26
N ASP A 40 10.41 -18.57 -18.03
CA ASP A 40 11.04 -18.85 -16.75
C ASP A 40 11.31 -17.58 -15.92
N LYS A 41 11.51 -16.45 -16.60
CA LYS A 41 11.70 -15.13 -16.01
C LYS A 41 10.91 -14.07 -16.75
N ILE A 42 10.70 -12.93 -16.10
CA ILE A 42 10.18 -11.73 -16.74
C ILE A 42 11.32 -11.08 -17.52
N GLN A 43 11.07 -10.63 -18.75
CA GLN A 43 12.02 -9.87 -19.54
C GLN A 43 11.30 -8.67 -20.16
N PHE A 44 11.74 -7.46 -19.81
CA PHE A 44 11.32 -6.24 -20.48
C PHE A 44 12.00 -6.13 -21.84
N LEU A 45 11.21 -5.87 -22.88
CA LEU A 45 11.68 -5.69 -24.25
C LEU A 45 11.86 -4.23 -24.61
N HIS A 46 11.01 -3.38 -24.01
CA HIS A 46 10.96 -1.95 -24.29
C HIS A 46 10.17 -1.23 -23.21
N PHE A 47 10.67 -0.05 -22.84
CA PHE A 47 9.91 1.01 -22.19
C PHE A 47 9.90 2.25 -23.09
N ASN A 48 8.75 2.92 -23.17
CA ASN A 48 8.66 4.17 -23.93
C ASN A 48 9.20 5.37 -23.15
N GLN A 49 9.41 6.48 -23.85
CA GLN A 49 9.93 7.73 -23.28
C GLN A 49 9.12 8.22 -22.06
N ALA A 50 7.79 8.06 -22.06
CA ALA A 50 6.96 8.47 -20.94
C ALA A 50 7.21 7.65 -19.66
N ALA A 51 7.48 6.34 -19.78
CA ALA A 51 7.86 5.51 -18.64
C ALA A 51 9.23 5.92 -18.09
N ASP A 52 10.20 6.16 -18.97
CA ASP A 52 11.54 6.63 -18.61
C ASP A 52 11.50 7.97 -17.87
N GLU A 53 10.71 8.93 -18.36
CA GLU A 53 10.56 10.24 -17.72
C GLU A 53 9.86 10.13 -16.36
N MET A 54 8.79 9.33 -16.27
CA MET A 54 8.02 9.13 -15.03
C MET A 54 8.86 8.55 -13.89
N LEU A 55 9.77 7.61 -14.18
CA LEU A 55 10.64 6.99 -13.18
C LEU A 55 12.02 7.67 -13.06
N GLY A 56 12.25 8.73 -13.85
CA GLY A 56 13.45 9.57 -13.78
C GLY A 56 14.67 8.99 -14.50
N TYR A 57 14.52 7.93 -15.30
CA TYR A 57 15.60 7.31 -16.07
C TYR A 57 15.93 8.08 -17.35
N GLY A 58 14.95 8.80 -17.93
CA GLY A 58 15.13 9.62 -19.13
C GLY A 58 15.95 8.89 -20.21
N LYS A 59 17.00 9.53 -20.74
CA LYS A 59 17.86 8.94 -21.78
C LYS A 59 18.67 7.71 -21.36
N ARG A 60 18.76 7.40 -20.05
CA ARG A 60 19.43 6.17 -19.61
C ARG A 60 18.58 4.94 -19.92
N GLY A 61 17.26 5.09 -20.02
CA GLY A 61 16.34 4.01 -20.31
C GLY A 61 16.15 3.04 -19.15
N LEU A 62 14.90 2.73 -18.83
CA LEU A 62 14.53 1.63 -17.93
C LEU A 62 14.97 0.28 -18.47
N ASP A 63 15.07 0.13 -19.80
CA ASP A 63 15.59 -1.08 -20.45
C ASP A 63 16.99 -1.45 -19.93
N HIS A 64 17.85 -0.46 -19.66
CA HIS A 64 19.18 -0.70 -19.10
C HIS A 64 19.13 -1.05 -17.61
N ALA A 65 18.26 -0.40 -16.84
CA ALA A 65 18.11 -0.66 -15.40
C ALA A 65 17.52 -2.04 -15.09
N THR A 66 16.72 -2.57 -16.01
CA THR A 66 16.01 -3.86 -15.88
C THR A 66 16.69 -5.01 -16.63
N ALA A 67 17.85 -4.77 -17.26
CA ALA A 67 18.50 -5.78 -18.10
C ALA A 67 19.04 -6.98 -17.30
N GLU A 68 19.68 -6.73 -16.15
CA GLU A 68 20.23 -7.78 -15.28
C GLU A 68 19.19 -8.27 -14.26
N ASP A 69 18.46 -7.34 -13.65
CA ASP A 69 17.38 -7.62 -12.72
C ASP A 69 16.10 -6.91 -13.16
N PRO A 70 15.25 -7.60 -13.96
CA PRO A 70 13.97 -7.06 -14.41
C PRO A 70 13.07 -6.62 -13.26
N LEU A 71 13.13 -7.30 -12.12
CA LEU A 71 12.29 -7.01 -10.96
C LEU A 71 12.92 -6.00 -10.00
N GLY A 72 14.16 -5.57 -10.23
CA GLY A 72 14.88 -4.63 -9.38
C GLY A 72 14.25 -3.24 -9.30
N ILE A 73 13.34 -2.91 -10.24
CA ILE A 73 12.55 -1.68 -10.20
C ILE A 73 11.25 -1.82 -9.38
N PHE A 74 10.90 -3.01 -8.89
CA PHE A 74 9.71 -3.21 -8.05
C PHE A 74 10.10 -3.18 -6.57
N HIS A 75 9.20 -2.68 -5.72
CA HIS A 75 9.34 -2.87 -4.28
C HIS A 75 9.21 -4.37 -3.94
N PRO A 76 10.03 -4.93 -3.00
CA PRO A 76 9.98 -6.34 -2.66
C PRO A 76 8.58 -6.88 -2.30
N ASP A 77 7.81 -6.15 -1.49
CA ASP A 77 6.44 -6.50 -1.09
C ASP A 77 5.42 -6.60 -2.24
N ASP A 78 5.77 -6.10 -3.42
CA ASP A 78 4.89 -6.00 -4.60
C ASP A 78 5.18 -7.11 -5.62
N VAL A 79 6.30 -7.82 -5.49
CA VAL A 79 6.73 -8.85 -6.47
C VAL A 79 5.82 -10.08 -6.46
N ASP A 80 5.46 -10.59 -5.28
CA ASP A 80 4.63 -11.80 -5.17
C ASP A 80 3.21 -11.60 -5.74
N GLN A 81 2.66 -10.39 -5.60
CA GLN A 81 1.36 -10.06 -6.18
C GLN A 81 1.45 -9.99 -7.71
N LEU A 82 2.51 -9.38 -8.26
CA LEU A 82 2.74 -9.35 -9.70
C LEU A 82 2.77 -10.77 -10.30
N TYR A 83 3.49 -11.70 -9.66
CA TYR A 83 3.51 -13.10 -10.09
C TYR A 83 2.12 -13.74 -10.03
N SER A 84 1.36 -13.46 -8.97
CA SER A 84 0.00 -13.98 -8.81
C SER A 84 -0.92 -13.51 -9.93
N GLU A 85 -0.83 -12.24 -10.33
CA GLU A 85 -1.57 -11.69 -11.46
C GLU A 85 -1.18 -12.35 -12.79
N ILE A 86 0.12 -12.49 -13.05
CA ILE A 86 0.62 -13.17 -14.25
C ILE A 86 0.13 -14.63 -14.30
N ILE A 87 0.19 -15.36 -13.19
CA ILE A 87 -0.31 -16.74 -13.10
C ILE A 87 -1.83 -16.78 -13.30
N ALA A 88 -2.58 -15.81 -12.74
CA ALA A 88 -4.02 -15.72 -12.98
C ALA A 88 -4.32 -15.54 -14.47
N THR A 89 -3.45 -14.84 -15.22
CA THR A 89 -3.66 -14.74 -16.67
C THR A 89 -3.48 -16.05 -17.42
N MET A 90 -2.59 -16.92 -16.95
CA MET A 90 -2.45 -18.28 -17.49
C MET A 90 -3.70 -19.15 -17.26
N ARG A 91 -4.51 -18.82 -16.25
CA ARG A 91 -5.71 -19.57 -15.85
C ARG A 91 -7.00 -19.13 -16.56
N GLY A 92 -6.91 -18.19 -17.50
CA GLY A 92 -8.02 -17.78 -18.36
C GLY A 92 -8.38 -16.29 -18.30
N THR A 93 -7.74 -15.52 -17.43
CA THR A 93 -7.82 -14.05 -17.49
C THR A 93 -6.81 -13.55 -18.53
N HIS A 94 -7.13 -12.61 -19.41
CA HIS A 94 -6.13 -12.09 -20.38
C HIS A 94 -5.64 -10.69 -20.04
N TYR A 95 -6.01 -10.19 -18.87
CA TYR A 95 -5.75 -8.83 -18.44
C TYR A 95 -5.58 -8.82 -16.92
N PHE A 96 -4.66 -8.01 -16.42
CA PHE A 96 -4.59 -7.67 -15.00
C PHE A 96 -4.40 -6.18 -14.80
N ASN A 97 -4.89 -5.70 -13.66
CA ASN A 97 -4.72 -4.33 -13.20
C ASN A 97 -4.16 -4.37 -11.78
N TYR A 98 -2.98 -3.79 -11.60
CA TYR A 98 -2.19 -3.99 -10.40
C TYR A 98 -1.49 -2.70 -9.98
N ASN A 99 -1.73 -2.25 -8.74
CA ASN A 99 -1.02 -1.10 -8.17
C ASN A 99 0.23 -1.57 -7.43
N CYS A 100 1.37 -0.94 -7.71
CA CYS A 100 2.64 -1.26 -7.07
C CYS A 100 3.52 -0.03 -6.89
N LYS A 101 4.55 -0.17 -6.05
CA LYS A 101 5.63 0.81 -5.93
C LYS A 101 6.75 0.46 -6.90
N LEU A 102 7.08 1.41 -7.79
CA LEU A 102 8.23 1.34 -8.67
C LEU A 102 9.36 2.26 -8.19
N LEU A 103 10.59 1.76 -8.22
CA LEU A 103 11.81 2.44 -7.80
C LEU A 103 12.23 3.46 -8.86
N ARG A 104 12.30 4.73 -8.46
CA ARG A 104 12.84 5.81 -9.27
C ARG A 104 14.37 5.81 -9.25
N GLN A 105 14.97 6.46 -10.24
CA GLN A 105 16.43 6.59 -10.33
C GLN A 105 17.06 7.30 -9.11
N ASP A 106 16.30 8.14 -8.40
CA ASP A 106 16.76 8.85 -7.20
C ASP A 106 16.70 8.00 -5.90
N GLY A 107 16.23 6.76 -5.98
CA GLY A 107 16.08 5.84 -4.85
C GLY A 107 14.74 5.93 -4.11
N THR A 108 13.84 6.83 -4.52
CA THR A 108 12.49 6.92 -3.96
C THR A 108 11.51 5.99 -4.69
N TYR A 109 10.40 5.64 -4.05
CA TYR A 109 9.33 4.84 -4.67
C TYR A 109 8.19 5.72 -5.17
N GLN A 110 7.65 5.38 -6.35
CA GLN A 110 6.43 5.95 -6.92
C GLN A 110 5.35 4.87 -7.00
N TRP A 111 4.15 5.19 -6.51
CA TRP A 111 2.98 4.37 -6.78
C TRP A 111 2.58 4.45 -8.25
N CYS A 112 2.45 3.29 -8.88
CA CYS A 112 2.07 3.14 -10.28
C CYS A 112 0.94 2.11 -10.40
N ASN A 113 0.00 2.40 -11.29
CA ASN A 113 -0.94 1.41 -11.80
C ASN A 113 -0.32 0.73 -13.02
N LEU A 114 -0.30 -0.60 -13.01
CA LEU A 114 0.08 -1.47 -14.11
C LEU A 114 -1.19 -2.10 -14.68
N ALA A 115 -1.57 -1.68 -15.88
CA ALA A 115 -2.66 -2.29 -16.64
C ALA A 115 -2.04 -3.09 -17.79
N ALA A 116 -1.97 -4.41 -17.62
CA ALA A 116 -1.31 -5.29 -18.57
C ALA A 116 -2.30 -6.24 -19.24
N GLU A 117 -2.15 -6.41 -20.55
CA GLU A 117 -2.92 -7.33 -21.37
C GLU A 117 -2.01 -8.36 -22.03
N LEU A 118 -2.44 -9.62 -22.05
CA LEU A 118 -1.77 -10.70 -22.76
C LEU A 118 -1.99 -10.51 -24.26
N ALA A 119 -0.97 -9.99 -24.94
CA ALA A 119 -0.98 -9.75 -26.38
C ALA A 119 -0.79 -11.04 -27.20
N GLY A 120 -0.24 -12.10 -26.61
CA GLY A 120 -0.10 -13.39 -27.26
C GLY A 120 0.93 -14.30 -26.59
N GLN A 121 1.33 -15.34 -27.32
CA GLN A 121 2.39 -16.26 -26.91
C GLN A 121 3.37 -16.47 -28.06
N LYS A 122 4.66 -16.51 -27.76
CA LYS A 122 5.73 -16.75 -28.72
C LYS A 122 6.78 -17.69 -28.12
N ASP A 123 7.11 -18.77 -28.84
CA ASP A 123 8.13 -19.74 -28.41
C ASP A 123 7.95 -20.24 -26.97
N GLY A 124 6.70 -20.35 -26.52
CA GLY A 124 6.33 -20.74 -25.15
C GLY A 124 6.26 -19.57 -24.16
N ALA A 125 6.84 -18.41 -24.45
CA ALA A 125 6.77 -17.21 -23.61
C ALA A 125 5.48 -16.42 -23.84
N LEU A 126 4.87 -15.94 -22.77
CA LEU A 126 3.71 -15.04 -22.81
C LEU A 126 4.17 -13.60 -23.05
N CYS A 127 3.50 -12.90 -23.95
CA CYS A 127 3.84 -11.54 -24.36
C CYS A 127 2.79 -10.57 -23.82
N PHE A 128 3.22 -9.56 -23.07
CA PHE A 128 2.35 -8.57 -22.44
C PHE A 128 2.60 -7.16 -22.94
N TYR A 129 1.51 -6.46 -23.21
CA TYR A 129 1.50 -5.01 -23.37
C TYR A 129 1.02 -4.40 -22.06
N CYS A 130 1.79 -3.47 -21.47
CA CYS A 130 1.45 -2.86 -20.20
C CYS A 130 1.46 -1.34 -20.29
N VAL A 131 0.38 -0.72 -19.83
CA VAL A 131 0.33 0.72 -19.56
C VAL A 131 0.71 0.95 -18.10
N ILE A 132 1.62 1.89 -17.90
CA ILE A 132 2.12 2.32 -16.59
C ILE A 132 1.68 3.77 -16.39
N SER A 133 0.93 4.02 -15.33
CA SER A 133 0.51 5.38 -14.97
C SER A 133 0.80 5.67 -13.50
N PRO A 134 1.25 6.89 -13.15
CA PRO A 134 1.41 7.25 -11.76
C PRO A 134 0.03 7.25 -11.08
N THR A 135 -0.02 6.75 -9.84
CA THR A 135 -1.22 6.76 -9.00
C THR A 135 -0.84 7.21 -7.59
N GLU A 136 -1.85 7.58 -6.81
CA GLU A 136 -1.70 7.63 -5.37
C GLU A 136 -1.68 6.20 -4.80
N ALA A 137 -1.14 6.08 -3.59
CA ALA A 137 -1.16 4.84 -2.84
C ALA A 137 -2.60 4.29 -2.73
N PRO A 138 -2.87 3.06 -3.17
CA PRO A 138 -4.17 2.44 -3.01
C PRO A 138 -4.56 2.41 -1.54
N VAL A 139 -5.77 2.86 -1.23
CA VAL A 139 -6.24 2.99 0.16
C VAL A 139 -6.08 1.67 0.91
N ASP A 140 -6.30 0.54 0.23
CA ASP A 140 -6.19 -0.84 0.71
C ASP A 140 -4.78 -1.37 0.92
N THR A 141 -3.76 -0.55 0.67
CA THR A 141 -2.35 -0.92 0.88
C THR A 141 -1.62 0.03 1.81
N LEU A 142 -2.26 1.12 2.24
CA LEU A 142 -1.64 2.18 3.05
C LEU A 142 -1.08 1.66 4.37
N LEU A 143 -1.72 0.65 4.96
CA LEU A 143 -1.35 0.07 6.24
C LEU A 143 -0.70 -1.31 6.09
N LYS A 144 -0.30 -1.73 4.88
CA LYS A 144 0.31 -3.03 4.65
C LYS A 144 1.54 -3.20 5.55
N GLY A 145 1.58 -4.32 6.28
CA GLY A 145 2.64 -4.61 7.25
C GLY A 145 2.49 -3.91 8.62
N ARG A 146 1.52 -3.00 8.78
CA ARG A 146 1.24 -2.36 10.06
C ARG A 146 0.24 -3.18 10.88
N HIS A 147 0.47 -3.18 12.19
CA HIS A 147 -0.34 -3.88 13.17
C HIS A 147 -0.81 -2.94 14.27
N PHE A 148 -2.09 -3.03 14.65
CA PHE A 148 -2.76 -2.08 15.54
C PHE A 148 -3.41 -2.78 16.73
N LEU A 149 -3.43 -2.11 17.89
CA LEU A 149 -4.19 -2.55 19.06
C LEU A 149 -5.43 -1.67 19.24
N ILE A 150 -6.60 -2.28 19.39
CA ILE A 150 -7.87 -1.58 19.61
C ILE A 150 -8.39 -1.91 21.01
N VAL A 151 -8.41 -0.94 21.91
CA VAL A 151 -8.89 -1.11 23.30
C VAL A 151 -10.19 -0.34 23.48
N THR A 152 -11.33 -1.00 23.32
CA THR A 152 -12.66 -0.41 23.53
C THR A 152 -13.60 -1.45 24.11
N GLY A 153 -14.50 -1.04 25.01
CA GLY A 153 -15.52 -1.93 25.58
C GLY A 153 -16.66 -2.23 24.60
N GLU A 154 -16.97 -1.28 23.71
CA GLU A 154 -18.07 -1.39 22.75
C GLU A 154 -17.66 -2.20 21.50
N GLU A 155 -18.42 -3.26 21.22
CA GLU A 155 -18.14 -4.16 20.08
C GLU A 155 -18.27 -3.45 18.73
N LEU A 156 -19.22 -2.51 18.61
CA LEU A 156 -19.42 -1.77 17.37
C LEU A 156 -18.19 -0.94 16.99
N ASP A 157 -17.57 -0.29 17.98
CA ASP A 157 -16.36 0.52 17.76
C ASP A 157 -15.17 -0.36 17.34
N ARG A 158 -15.02 -1.55 17.95
CA ARG A 158 -14.02 -2.55 17.53
C ARG A 158 -14.21 -2.93 16.06
N GLN A 159 -15.44 -3.24 15.67
CA GLN A 159 -15.76 -3.66 14.30
C GLN A 159 -15.52 -2.54 13.28
N ILE A 160 -15.87 -1.30 13.62
CA ILE A 160 -15.63 -0.15 12.73
C ILE A 160 -14.12 0.04 12.51
N LEU A 161 -13.34 0.11 13.59
CA LEU A 161 -11.89 0.30 13.52
C LEU A 161 -11.20 -0.86 12.79
N ALA A 162 -11.50 -2.11 13.19
CA ALA A 162 -10.93 -3.30 12.56
C ALA A 162 -11.24 -3.34 11.06
N SER A 163 -12.51 -3.13 10.69
CA SER A 163 -12.91 -3.12 9.29
C SER A 163 -12.17 -2.06 8.47
N GLN A 164 -11.92 -0.87 9.03
CA GLN A 164 -11.18 0.16 8.31
C GLN A 164 -9.69 -0.15 8.18
N ILE A 165 -9.06 -0.63 9.26
CA ILE A 165 -7.65 -1.01 9.26
C ILE A 165 -7.42 -2.12 8.22
N GLU A 166 -8.25 -3.15 8.24
CA GLU A 166 -8.18 -4.27 7.29
C GLU A 166 -8.44 -3.83 5.85
N LYS A 167 -9.45 -2.98 5.63
CA LYS A 167 -9.73 -2.37 4.32
C LYS A 167 -8.58 -1.52 3.81
N MET A 168 -7.68 -1.08 4.67
CA MET A 168 -6.49 -0.31 4.33
C MET A 168 -5.21 -1.16 4.27
N GLY A 169 -5.34 -2.48 4.39
CA GLY A 169 -4.25 -3.46 4.29
C GLY A 169 -3.52 -3.75 5.60
N GLY A 170 -3.97 -3.16 6.70
CA GLY A 170 -3.41 -3.36 8.02
C GLY A 170 -4.00 -4.57 8.73
N THR A 171 -3.42 -4.90 9.88
CA THR A 171 -3.92 -5.96 10.76
C THR A 171 -4.17 -5.38 12.15
N CYS A 172 -5.06 -5.98 12.92
CA CYS A 172 -5.30 -5.51 14.28
C CYS A 172 -5.67 -6.64 15.23
N GLU A 173 -5.53 -6.35 16.51
CA GLU A 173 -6.10 -7.13 17.59
C GLU A 173 -6.88 -6.21 18.55
N SER A 174 -7.82 -6.78 19.28
CA SER A 174 -8.74 -6.01 20.10
C SER A 174 -8.85 -6.50 21.54
N ALA A 175 -8.87 -5.57 22.48
CA ALA A 175 -9.08 -5.79 23.90
C ALA A 175 -10.34 -5.06 24.40
N ASN A 176 -11.03 -5.65 25.36
CA ASN A 176 -12.34 -5.20 25.82
C ASN A 176 -12.28 -4.42 27.14
N SER A 177 -11.09 -4.30 27.73
CA SER A 177 -10.84 -3.58 28.99
C SER A 177 -9.45 -2.97 28.99
N GLY A 178 -9.23 -1.95 29.82
CA GLY A 178 -7.91 -1.32 29.93
C GLY A 178 -6.83 -2.29 30.40
N LEU A 179 -7.14 -3.20 31.34
CA LEU A 179 -6.21 -4.23 31.81
C LEU A 179 -5.81 -5.20 30.70
N GLU A 180 -6.77 -5.69 29.92
CA GLU A 180 -6.48 -6.58 28.79
C GLU A 180 -5.64 -5.86 27.72
N GLY A 181 -5.95 -4.59 27.45
CA GLY A 181 -5.16 -3.77 26.53
C GLY A 181 -3.72 -3.58 26.99
N LEU A 182 -3.52 -3.31 28.29
CA LEU A 182 -2.20 -3.16 28.89
C LEU A 182 -1.40 -4.47 28.83
N ASP A 183 -2.04 -5.59 29.17
CA ASP A 183 -1.42 -6.92 29.11
C ASP A 183 -0.95 -7.22 27.69
N ARG A 184 -1.83 -7.07 26.70
CA ARG A 184 -1.49 -7.33 25.29
C ARG A 184 -0.35 -6.46 24.80
N PHE A 185 -0.39 -5.17 25.09
CA PHE A 185 0.67 -4.23 24.75
C PHE A 185 2.01 -4.66 25.37
N THR A 186 2.00 -5.02 26.65
CA THR A 186 3.19 -5.45 27.40
C THR A 186 3.77 -6.76 26.86
N PHE A 187 2.92 -7.74 26.54
CA PHE A 187 3.37 -9.05 26.07
C PHE A 187 3.81 -9.07 24.61
N ALA A 188 3.31 -8.18 23.76
CA ALA A 188 3.71 -8.09 22.36
C ALA A 188 5.20 -7.73 22.21
N GLY A 189 5.71 -6.85 23.08
CA GLY A 189 7.06 -6.33 23.01
C GLY A 189 7.19 -5.13 22.06
N ARG A 190 8.43 -4.66 21.91
CA ARG A 190 8.74 -3.42 21.18
C ARG A 190 8.40 -3.53 19.69
N ASP A 191 7.92 -2.43 19.11
CA ASP A 191 7.70 -2.24 17.67
C ASP A 191 6.68 -3.20 17.02
N VAL A 192 5.87 -3.90 17.81
CA VAL A 192 4.76 -4.72 17.30
C VAL A 192 3.58 -3.85 16.88
N PHE A 193 3.12 -2.98 17.78
CA PHE A 193 2.03 -2.07 17.48
C PHE A 193 2.53 -0.77 16.87
N HIS A 194 1.97 -0.45 15.71
CA HIS A 194 2.24 0.77 14.96
C HIS A 194 1.34 1.92 15.43
N ALA A 195 0.20 1.60 16.07
CA ALA A 195 -0.56 2.53 16.90
C ALA A 195 -1.54 1.78 17.82
N VAL A 196 -2.00 2.46 18.86
CA VAL A 196 -3.03 1.96 19.79
C VAL A 196 -4.21 2.91 19.79
N PHE A 197 -5.40 2.37 19.56
CA PHE A 197 -6.68 3.06 19.77
C PHE A 197 -7.20 2.72 21.17
N LEU A 198 -7.56 3.73 21.96
CA LEU A 198 -8.00 3.54 23.34
C LEU A 198 -9.27 4.33 23.60
N CYS A 199 -10.33 3.66 24.03
CA CYS A 199 -11.56 4.31 24.44
C CYS A 199 -11.37 5.04 25.77
N SER A 200 -11.84 6.28 25.87
CA SER A 200 -11.79 7.07 27.09
C SER A 200 -12.50 6.37 28.25
N ARG A 201 -13.61 5.69 27.96
CA ARG A 201 -14.42 4.94 28.93
C ARG A 201 -14.23 3.44 28.74
N LEU A 202 -13.61 2.83 29.74
CA LEU A 202 -13.36 1.40 29.83
C LEU A 202 -13.74 0.92 31.23
N THR A 203 -14.08 -0.36 31.35
CA THR A 203 -14.38 -0.95 32.67
C THR A 203 -13.08 -1.18 33.44
N GLY A 204 -13.05 -0.72 34.70
CA GLY A 204 -11.90 -0.88 35.58
C GLY A 204 -10.87 0.24 35.40
N MET A 205 -9.99 0.08 34.40
CA MET A 205 -8.98 1.08 34.02
C MET A 205 -9.49 1.86 32.81
N ASN A 206 -9.60 3.18 32.94
CA ASN A 206 -10.08 4.05 31.86
C ASN A 206 -8.98 4.33 30.81
N GLY A 207 -9.34 4.92 29.67
CA GLY A 207 -8.39 5.16 28.57
C GLY A 207 -7.24 6.10 28.92
N PHE A 208 -7.48 7.10 29.78
CA PHE A 208 -6.44 8.04 30.22
C PHE A 208 -5.45 7.37 31.18
N GLU A 209 -5.94 6.53 32.08
CA GLU A 209 -5.10 5.71 32.97
C GLU A 209 -4.27 4.72 32.17
N LEU A 210 -4.89 4.03 31.19
CA LEU A 210 -4.17 3.13 30.29
C LEU A 210 -3.06 3.83 29.52
N ALA A 211 -3.35 5.01 28.95
CA ALA A 211 -2.34 5.80 28.25
C ALA A 211 -1.17 6.19 29.15
N LYS A 212 -1.44 6.56 30.41
CA LYS A 212 -0.41 6.87 31.41
C LYS A 212 0.46 5.66 31.70
N GLU A 213 -0.14 4.49 31.89
CA GLU A 213 0.59 3.24 32.13
C GLU A 213 1.48 2.87 30.94
N ILE A 214 0.95 2.95 29.71
CA ILE A 214 1.75 2.68 28.50
C ILE A 214 2.96 3.62 28.41
N ARG A 215 2.79 4.91 28.74
CA ARG A 215 3.83 5.93 28.58
C ARG A 215 4.85 5.98 29.72
N HIS A 216 4.46 5.64 30.95
CA HIS A 216 5.29 5.88 32.14
C HIS A 216 5.76 4.60 32.87
N SER A 217 5.34 3.40 32.45
CA SER A 217 5.67 2.15 33.15
C SER A 217 6.86 1.39 32.55
N ASP A 218 7.80 2.10 31.89
CA ASP A 218 9.00 1.54 31.23
C ASP A 218 8.72 0.37 30.27
N ILE A 219 7.50 0.29 29.71
CA ILE A 219 7.09 -0.78 28.79
C ILE A 219 7.78 -0.54 27.44
N PRO A 220 8.47 -1.55 26.86
CA PRO A 220 9.17 -1.38 25.59
C PRO A 220 8.26 -0.88 24.46
N GLY A 221 8.62 0.27 23.85
CA GLY A 221 7.85 0.90 22.77
C GLY A 221 6.72 1.81 23.25
N GLY A 222 6.42 1.80 24.56
CA GLY A 222 5.39 2.63 25.17
C GLY A 222 5.69 4.13 25.14
N ASP A 223 6.94 4.53 24.98
CA ASP A 223 7.39 5.92 24.86
C ASP A 223 7.18 6.51 23.45
N ILE A 224 7.15 5.66 22.43
CA ILE A 224 7.10 6.09 21.01
C ILE A 224 5.81 5.71 20.28
N VAL A 225 5.07 4.69 20.72
CA VAL A 225 3.90 4.20 19.98
C VAL A 225 2.83 5.28 19.88
N PRO A 226 2.26 5.59 18.71
CA PRO A 226 1.14 6.51 18.60
C PRO A 226 -0.08 6.05 19.42
N LEU A 227 -0.58 6.92 20.29
CA LEU A 227 -1.80 6.70 21.07
C LEU A 227 -2.94 7.59 20.53
N ILE A 228 -4.04 6.97 20.12
CA ILE A 228 -5.23 7.63 19.60
C ILE A 228 -6.39 7.40 20.57
N LEU A 229 -6.86 8.47 21.19
CA LEU A 229 -7.95 8.41 22.16
C LEU A 229 -9.31 8.50 21.46
N LEU A 230 -10.24 7.60 21.80
CA LEU A 230 -11.65 7.69 21.39
C LEU A 230 -12.43 8.42 22.49
N LEU A 231 -12.89 9.64 22.21
CA LEU A 231 -13.53 10.55 23.17
C LEU A 231 -15.04 10.63 22.96
N ALA A 232 -15.80 10.59 24.06
CA ALA A 232 -17.20 10.96 24.07
C ALA A 232 -17.36 12.48 24.29
N ASP A 233 -18.44 13.07 23.78
CA ASP A 233 -18.75 14.52 23.92
C ASP A 233 -18.77 15.04 25.37
N GLU A 234 -19.00 14.13 26.32
CA GLU A 234 -19.15 14.42 27.74
C GLU A 234 -17.81 14.36 28.52
N ASP A 235 -16.71 13.97 27.88
CA ASP A 235 -15.42 13.80 28.55
C ASP A 235 -14.76 15.16 28.82
N GLN A 236 -14.43 15.44 30.08
CA GLN A 236 -14.03 16.78 30.57
C GLN A 236 -12.51 16.97 30.78
N GLU A 237 -11.67 16.08 30.25
CA GLU A 237 -10.21 16.18 30.40
C GLU A 237 -9.66 17.40 29.62
N THR A 238 -8.84 18.22 30.28
CA THR A 238 -8.26 19.40 29.65
C THR A 238 -7.23 19.01 28.60
N THR A 239 -7.16 19.75 27.48
CA THR A 239 -6.17 19.51 26.41
C THR A 239 -4.73 19.41 26.92
N GLN A 240 -4.38 20.16 27.97
CA GLN A 240 -3.05 20.09 28.60
C GLN A 240 -2.79 18.74 29.28
N ALA A 241 -3.74 18.24 30.07
CA ALA A 241 -3.61 16.96 30.75
C ALA A 241 -3.47 15.79 29.76
N VAL A 242 -4.19 15.85 28.64
CA VAL A 242 -4.08 14.86 27.54
C VAL A 242 -2.71 14.89 26.87
N GLN A 243 -2.16 16.09 26.65
CA GLN A 243 -0.81 16.27 26.09
C GLN A 243 0.27 15.76 27.03
N ASP A 244 0.15 16.04 28.33
CA ASP A 244 1.13 15.60 29.34
C ASP A 244 1.20 14.06 29.45
N ILE A 245 0.12 13.36 29.10
CA ILE A 245 0.09 11.89 29.02
C ILE A 245 0.86 11.38 27.79
N GLY A 246 0.99 12.19 26.74
CA GLY A 246 1.61 11.78 25.47
C GLY A 246 0.64 11.15 24.48
N ILE A 247 -0.65 11.53 24.52
CA ILE A 247 -1.64 11.14 23.51
C ILE A 247 -1.41 11.96 22.24
N ASN A 248 -1.37 11.27 21.09
CA ASN A 248 -0.98 11.88 19.81
C ASN A 248 -2.16 12.56 19.11
N THR A 249 -3.34 11.96 19.17
CA THR A 249 -4.56 12.49 18.55
C THR A 249 -5.81 11.91 19.20
N PHE A 250 -6.98 12.41 18.80
CA PHE A 250 -8.27 11.95 19.28
C PHE A 250 -9.28 11.78 18.13
N LEU A 251 -10.21 10.87 18.34
CA LEU A 251 -11.40 10.64 17.51
C LEU A 251 -12.64 10.77 18.39
N THR A 252 -13.67 11.45 17.90
CA THR A 252 -14.94 11.54 18.61
C THR A 252 -15.79 10.31 18.33
N ILE A 253 -16.38 9.71 19.36
CA ILE A 253 -17.42 8.69 19.21
C ILE A 253 -18.82 9.36 19.14
N PRO A 254 -19.74 8.88 18.28
CA PRO A 254 -19.64 7.68 17.44
C PRO A 254 -18.66 7.83 16.27
N LEU A 255 -17.91 6.76 15.99
CA LEU A 255 -16.84 6.78 14.99
C LEU A 255 -17.39 6.97 13.57
N GLY A 256 -17.03 8.11 12.96
CA GLY A 256 -17.31 8.40 11.57
C GLY A 256 -16.28 7.77 10.63
N GLN A 257 -16.74 7.30 9.47
CA GLN A 257 -15.83 6.59 8.56
C GLN A 257 -14.71 7.47 8.02
N LYS A 258 -14.97 8.77 7.80
CA LYS A 258 -14.00 9.69 7.20
C LYS A 258 -12.89 10.02 8.17
N GLU A 259 -13.25 10.31 9.40
CA GLU A 259 -12.34 10.71 10.48
C GLU A 259 -11.36 9.57 10.79
N VAL A 260 -11.85 8.33 10.89
CA VAL A 260 -10.99 7.15 11.08
C VAL A 260 -10.04 6.97 9.89
N THR A 261 -10.54 7.09 8.66
CA THR A 261 -9.70 6.96 7.46
C THR A 261 -8.62 8.03 7.39
N GLU A 262 -8.91 9.27 7.78
CA GLU A 262 -7.93 10.35 7.82
C GLU A 262 -6.81 10.08 8.83
N VAL A 263 -7.16 9.63 10.05
CA VAL A 263 -6.16 9.24 11.06
C VAL A 263 -5.33 8.05 10.60
N LEU A 264 -5.94 7.03 9.98
CA LEU A 264 -5.19 5.90 9.45
C LEU A 264 -4.25 6.32 8.30
N LYS A 265 -4.66 7.29 7.47
CA LYS A 265 -3.78 7.86 6.43
C LYS A 265 -2.58 8.58 7.03
N THR A 266 -2.75 9.37 8.09
CA THR A 266 -1.59 10.01 8.73
C THR A 266 -0.64 8.97 9.33
N LEU A 267 -1.19 7.91 9.93
CA LEU A 267 -0.42 6.79 10.47
C LEU A 267 0.24 5.94 9.38
N SER A 268 -0.08 6.11 8.09
CA SER A 268 0.62 5.40 7.00
C SER A 268 1.92 6.06 6.55
N GLN A 269 2.11 7.35 6.89
CA GLN A 269 3.19 8.19 6.37
C GLN A 269 4.41 8.30 7.31
N GLU A 270 4.30 7.80 8.54
CA GLU A 270 5.34 7.78 9.58
C GLU A 270 6.05 6.42 9.65
#